data_AF-A0A941GB26-F1
#
_entry.id   AF-A0A941GB26-F1
#
_cell.length_a   1.000
_cell.length_b   1.000
_cell.length_c   1.000
_cell.angle_alpha   90.00
_cell.angle_beta   90.00
_cell.angle_gamma   90.00
#
_symmetry.space_group_name_H-M   'P 1'
#
loop_
_entity.id
_entity.type
_entity.pdbx_description
1 polymer ?
#
loop_
_entity_poly.entity_id
_entity_poly.type
_entity_poly.pdbx_seq_one_letter_code
_entity_poly.pdbx_strand_id
1 'polypeptide(L)' 'MKKAKQNPLKLGKETYGTKNIEVAFKEALEPYFKIDTSKCVKSNTLK' A
#
# COMPACT_ATOMS: atom_id res chain seq x y z
N MET A 1 -3.41 34.05 -1.50
CA MET A 1 -3.53 32.58 -1.36
C MET A 1 -4.37 32.28 -0.14
N LYS A 2 -5.57 31.67 -0.29
CA LYS A 2 -6.41 31.29 0.86
C LYS A 2 -5.81 30.04 1.52
N LYS A 3 -5.55 30.08 2.84
CA LYS A 3 -5.05 28.92 3.58
C LYS A 3 -6.18 27.89 3.72
N ALA A 4 -5.88 26.61 3.48
CA ALA A 4 -6.84 25.53 3.68
C ALA A 4 -7.26 25.47 5.16
N LYS A 5 -8.56 25.33 5.39
CA LYS A 5 -9.14 25.23 6.74
C LYS A 5 -8.75 23.86 7.30
N GLN A 6 -8.00 23.85 8.41
CA GLN A 6 -7.63 22.62 9.10
C GLN A 6 -8.90 21.96 9.65
N ASN A 7 -9.18 20.73 9.24
CA ASN A 7 -10.32 19.97 9.74
C ASN A 7 -9.95 19.40 11.13
N PRO A 8 -10.77 19.55 12.19
CA PRO A 8 -10.42 19.06 13.53
C PRO A 8 -10.35 17.54 13.62
N LEU A 9 -10.98 16.82 12.68
CA LEU A 9 -10.98 15.37 12.65
C LEU A 9 -9.64 14.85 12.11
N LYS A 10 -8.91 14.13 12.96
CA LYS A 10 -7.67 13.45 12.58
C LYS A 10 -7.99 11.99 12.28
N LEU A 11 -7.36 11.45 11.22
CA LEU A 11 -7.39 10.02 10.97
C LEU A 11 -6.62 9.31 12.09
N GLY A 12 -7.25 8.28 12.67
CA GLY A 12 -6.60 7.39 13.62
C GLY A 12 -5.56 6.51 12.92
N LYS A 13 -4.59 6.00 13.67
CA LYS A 13 -3.68 4.96 13.17
C LYS A 13 -4.35 3.60 13.36
N GLU A 14 -4.54 2.87 12.28
CA GLU A 14 -5.08 1.51 12.30
C GLU A 14 -3.93 0.51 12.49
N THR A 15 -4.10 -0.40 13.45
CA THR A 15 -3.09 -1.40 13.81
C THR A 15 -3.69 -2.80 13.86
N TYR A 16 -2.93 -3.78 13.41
CA TYR A 16 -3.20 -5.19 13.63
C TYR A 16 -2.30 -5.69 14.77
N GLY A 17 -2.86 -5.74 15.99
CA GLY A 17 -2.08 -5.98 17.20
C GLY A 17 -1.04 -4.87 17.42
N THR A 18 0.24 -5.23 17.41
CA THR A 18 1.37 -4.29 17.56
C THR A 18 1.89 -3.73 16.24
N LYS A 19 1.38 -4.19 15.09
CA LYS A 19 1.85 -3.78 13.76
C LYS A 19 0.92 -2.72 13.15
N ASN A 20 1.48 -1.82 12.34
CA ASN A 20 0.67 -0.96 11.47
C ASN A 20 -0.09 -1.81 10.46
N ILE A 21 -1.34 -1.43 10.16
CA ILE A 21 -2.22 -2.22 9.29
C ILE A 21 -1.64 -2.43 7.89
N GLU A 22 -0.98 -1.42 7.31
CA GLU A 22 -0.38 -1.49 5.97
C GLU A 22 0.71 -2.57 5.89
N VAL A 23 1.54 -2.66 6.93
CA VAL A 23 2.61 -3.65 7.02
C VAL A 23 2.03 -5.05 7.18
N ALA A 24 1.07 -5.20 8.10
CA ALA A 24 0.39 -6.47 8.33
C ALA A 24 -0.33 -6.97 7.06
N PHE A 25 -0.98 -6.06 6.33
CA PHE A 25 -1.65 -6.37 5.07
C PHE A 25 -0.67 -6.82 3.98
N LYS A 26 0.47 -6.12 3.84
CA LYS A 26 1.51 -6.50 2.88
C LYS A 26 2.08 -7.89 3.17
N GLU A 27 2.44 -8.16 4.43
CA GLU A 27 2.96 -9.47 4.86
C GLU A 27 1.95 -10.60 4.63
N ALA A 28 0.66 -10.35 4.90
CA ALA A 28 -0.39 -11.33 4.68
C ALA A 28 -0.57 -11.69 3.20
N LEU A 29 -0.33 -10.73 2.30
CA LEU A 29 -0.52 -10.90 0.87
C LEU A 29 0.73 -11.34 0.10
N GLU A 30 1.92 -11.07 0.63
CA GLU A 30 3.21 -11.43 0.01
C GLU A 30 3.28 -12.88 -0.52
N PRO A 31 2.77 -13.91 0.20
CA PRO A 31 2.83 -15.29 -0.30
C PRO A 31 2.02 -15.54 -1.57
N TYR A 32 1.02 -14.72 -1.86
CA TYR A 32 0.15 -14.84 -3.03
C TYR A 32 0.72 -14.15 -4.27
N PHE A 33 1.65 -13.22 -4.07
CA PHE A 33 2.32 -12.49 -5.14
C PHE A 33 3.69 -13.07 -5.47
N LYS A 34 3.93 -14.36 -5.17
CA LYS A 34 5.12 -15.07 -5.66
C LYS A 34 5.16 -14.93 -7.17
N ILE A 35 6.07 -14.07 -7.63
CA ILE A 35 6.33 -13.86 -9.04
C ILE A 35 6.81 -15.21 -9.56
N ASP A 36 5.96 -15.90 -10.31
CA ASP A 36 6.43 -16.93 -11.23
C ASP A 36 7.42 -16.25 -12.16
N THR A 37 8.72 -16.33 -11.83
CA THR A 37 9.81 -15.81 -12.66
C THR A 37 9.83 -16.45 -14.05
N SER A 38 9.02 -17.48 -14.26
CA SER A 38 8.76 -18.15 -15.53
C SER A 38 7.82 -17.38 -16.48
N LYS A 39 7.08 -16.36 -16.02
CA LYS A 39 6.10 -15.63 -16.85
C LYS A 39 6.15 -14.10 -16.67
N CYS A 40 7.32 -13.50 -16.70
CA CYS A 40 7.44 -12.05 -16.92
C CYS A 40 7.60 -11.77 -18.42
N VAL A 41 6.48 -11.70 -19.14
CA VAL A 41 6.48 -11.02 -20.45
C VAL A 41 6.56 -9.53 -20.15
N LYS A 42 7.76 -8.97 -20.27
CA LYS A 42 7.97 -7.52 -20.27
C LYS A 42 7.21 -6.93 -21.45
N SER A 43 6.00 -6.43 -21.22
CA SER A 43 5.34 -5.55 -22.20
C SER A 43 6.02 -4.19 -22.15
N ASN A 44 6.96 -4.01 -23.07
CA ASN A 44 7.67 -2.77 -23.33
C ASN A 44 6.71 -1.63 -23.76
N THR A 45 7.06 -0.41 -23.33
CA THR A 45 6.94 0.86 -24.04
C THR A 45 5.55 1.34 -24.47
N LEU A 46 5.04 2.38 -23.81
CA LEU A 46 4.21 3.39 -24.46
C LEU A 46 5.07 4.64 -24.70
N LYS A 47 5.27 4.97 -25.99
CA LYS A 47 5.84 6.24 -26.46
C LYS A 47 4.82 7.35 -26.32
#